data_AF-A0A523K8Z4-F1
#
_entry.id   AF-A0A523K8Z4-F1
#
_cell.length_a   1.000
_cell.length_b   1.000
_cell.length_c   1.000
_cell.angle_alpha   90.00
_cell.angle_beta   90.00
_cell.angle_gamma   90.00
#
_symmetry.space_group_name_H-M   'P 1'
#
loop_
_entity.id
_entity.type
_entity.pdbx_description
1 polymer ?
#
loop_
_entity_poly.entity_id
_entity_poly.type
_entity_poly.pdbx_seq_one_letter_code
_entity_poly.pdbx_strand_id
1 'polypeptide(L)'
;YGALMTLVIALVRGSKVSFDANPEYVLSLLYLAIFGTVIAFGSYLTILGRMGPDRAGYIAVVFPIVALFFSTLFEGLTWELLTILGVGLVVAGNVLALARTWRVHPEEAPSAA
;
A
#
# COMPACT_ATOMS: atom_id res chain seq x y z
N TYR A 1 -14.15 -1.08 -10.72
CA TYR A 1 -15.35 -1.14 -9.87
C TYR A 1 -15.31 -0.16 -8.68
N GLY A 2 -14.24 -0.15 -7.86
CA GLY A 2 -14.15 0.76 -6.69
C GLY A 2 -14.38 2.25 -7.01
N ALA A 3 -13.69 2.81 -8.00
CA ALA A 3 -13.87 4.22 -8.39
C ALA A 3 -15.32 4.57 -8.78
N LEU A 4 -16.01 3.65 -9.46
CA LEU A 4 -17.39 3.84 -9.89
C LEU A 4 -18.35 3.78 -8.69
N MET A 5 -18.10 2.87 -7.74
CA MET A 5 -18.82 2.81 -6.47
C MET A 5 -18.59 4.09 -5.64
N THR A 6 -17.36 4.57 -5.53
CA THR A 6 -17.04 5.82 -4.81
C THR A 6 -17.73 7.02 -5.45
N LEU A 7 -17.77 7.07 -6.79
CA LEU A 7 -18.48 8.12 -7.53
C LEU A 7 -19.99 8.09 -7.25
N VAL A 8 -20.63 6.92 -7.30
CA VAL A 8 -22.05 6.76 -6.99
C VAL A 8 -22.34 7.20 -5.55
N ILE A 9 -21.51 6.80 -4.58
CA ILE A 9 -21.66 7.20 -3.18
C ILE A 9 -21.49 8.72 -3.00
N ALA A 10 -20.52 9.33 -3.69
CA ALA A 10 -20.31 10.78 -3.64
C ALA A 10 -21.51 11.56 -4.22
N LEU A 11 -22.09 11.08 -5.32
CA LEU A 11 -23.29 11.66 -5.93
C LEU A 11 -24.51 11.53 -5.02
N VAL A 12 -24.71 10.36 -4.38
CA VAL A 12 -25.80 10.15 -3.40
C VAL A 12 -25.63 11.05 -2.17
N ARG A 13 -24.39 11.33 -1.75
CA ARG A 13 -24.08 12.27 -0.65
C ARG A 13 -24.19 13.75 -1.04
N GLY A 14 -24.52 14.06 -2.30
CA GLY A 14 -24.62 15.45 -2.78
C GLY A 14 -23.27 16.16 -2.88
N SER A 15 -22.16 15.42 -2.89
CA SER A 15 -20.83 16.02 -3.05
C SER A 15 -20.68 16.57 -4.46
N LYS A 16 -20.36 17.87 -4.57
CA LYS A 16 -20.05 18.49 -5.87
C LYS A 16 -18.73 17.89 -6.37
N VAL A 17 -18.77 17.19 -7.50
CA VAL A 17 -17.56 16.77 -8.22
C VAL A 17 -16.98 18.01 -8.87
N SER A 18 -16.26 18.82 -8.09
CA SER A 18 -15.57 20.01 -8.57
C SER A 18 -14.13 19.65 -8.90
N PHE A 19 -13.78 19.74 -10.17
CA PHE A 19 -12.38 19.79 -10.58
C PHE A 19 -11.93 21.24 -10.55
N ASP A 20 -11.06 21.58 -9.60
CA ASP A 20 -10.46 22.90 -9.56
C ASP A 20 -9.22 22.89 -10.46
N ALA A 21 -9.21 23.74 -11.50
CA ALA A 21 -8.09 23.83 -12.44
C ALA A 21 -6.90 24.62 -11.87
N ASN A 22 -6.90 24.91 -10.57
CA ASN A 22 -5.76 25.53 -9.88
C ASN A 22 -4.47 24.71 -10.13
N PRO A 23 -3.38 25.37 -10.56
CA PRO A 23 -2.08 24.73 -10.76
C PRO A 23 -1.62 23.87 -9.58
N GLU A 24 -1.85 24.30 -8.33
CA GLU A 24 -1.46 23.52 -7.15
C GLU A 24 -2.19 22.16 -7.10
N TYR A 25 -3.52 22.16 -7.31
CA TYR A 25 -4.32 20.94 -7.31
C TYR A 25 -3.88 19.99 -8.43
N VAL A 26 -3.71 20.51 -9.65
CA VAL A 26 -3.31 19.72 -10.81
C VAL A 26 -1.91 19.13 -10.62
N LEU A 27 -0.97 19.91 -10.08
CA LEU A 27 0.39 19.44 -9.81
C LEU A 27 0.42 18.37 -8.72
N SER A 28 -0.33 18.54 -7.62
CA SER A 28 -0.44 17.51 -6.58
C SER A 28 -1.07 16.23 -7.12
N LEU A 29 -2.11 16.34 -7.95
CA LEU A 29 -2.76 15.20 -8.59
C LEU A 29 -1.80 14.45 -9.53
N LEU A 30 -1.07 15.19 -10.38
CA LEU A 30 -0.08 14.61 -11.28
C LEU A 30 1.07 13.95 -10.52
N TYR A 31 1.56 14.59 -9.47
CA TYR A 31 2.62 14.04 -8.62
C TYR A 31 2.19 12.68 -8.02
N LEU A 32 0.99 12.62 -7.44
CA LEU A 32 0.49 11.39 -6.83
C LEU A 32 0.17 10.29 -7.86
N ALA A 33 -0.38 10.67 -9.02
CA ALA A 33 -0.67 9.72 -10.10
C ALA A 33 0.61 9.11 -10.68
N ILE A 34 1.64 9.92 -10.92
CA ILE A 34 2.88 9.44 -11.54
C ILE A 34 3.76 8.75 -10.51
N PHE A 35 4.17 9.46 -9.46
CA PHE A 35 5.13 8.94 -8.48
C PHE A 35 4.47 7.97 -7.50
N GLY A 36 3.34 8.36 -6.93
CA GLY A 36 2.62 7.55 -5.92
C GLY A 36 1.98 6.29 -6.50
N THR A 37 1.66 6.28 -7.80
CA THR A 37 0.95 5.16 -8.43
C THR A 37 1.76 4.49 -9.54
N VAL A 38 1.98 5.15 -10.68
CA VAL A 38 2.58 4.50 -11.87
C VAL A 38 3.99 3.96 -11.57
N ILE A 39 4.86 4.78 -10.98
CA ILE A 39 6.23 4.38 -10.66
C ILE A 39 6.24 3.35 -9.54
N ALA A 40 5.52 3.61 -8.44
CA ALA A 40 5.44 2.68 -7.31
C ALA A 40 4.94 1.28 -7.74
N PHE A 41 3.87 1.23 -8.54
CA PHE A 41 3.30 -0.02 -9.04
C PHE A 41 4.19 -0.69 -10.08
N GLY A 42 4.82 0.09 -10.97
CA GLY A 42 5.81 -0.43 -11.92
C GLY A 42 7.00 -1.08 -11.21
N SER A 43 7.52 -0.45 -10.15
CA SER A 43 8.57 -1.02 -9.30
C SER A 43 8.10 -2.29 -8.58
N TYR A 44 6.86 -2.30 -8.06
CA TYR A 44 6.26 -3.48 -7.44
C TYR A 44 6.21 -4.66 -8.44
N LEU A 45 5.69 -4.45 -9.65
CA LEU A 45 5.63 -5.49 -10.67
C LEU A 45 7.02 -5.96 -11.10
N THR A 46 7.99 -5.04 -11.17
CA THR A 46 9.38 -5.38 -11.49
C THR A 46 9.99 -6.28 -10.41
N ILE A 47 9.75 -5.97 -9.13
CA ILE A 47 10.19 -6.80 -8.00
C ILE A 47 9.51 -8.17 -8.05
N LEU A 48 8.20 -8.19 -8.26
CA LEU A 48 7.41 -9.42 -8.35
C LEU A 48 7.89 -10.32 -9.49
N GLY A 49 8.15 -9.76 -10.67
CA GLY A 49 8.61 -10.51 -11.83
C GLY A 49 10.04 -11.02 -11.73
N ARG A 50 10.92 -10.34 -10.98
CA ARG A 50 12.34 -10.73 -10.87
C ARG A 50 12.64 -11.61 -9.66
N MET A 51 12.03 -11.35 -8.50
CA MET A 51 12.34 -12.02 -7.25
C MET A 51 11.24 -12.97 -6.76
N GLY A 52 10.15 -13.09 -7.54
CA GLY A 52 9.02 -13.93 -7.19
C GLY A 52 8.15 -13.37 -6.05
N PRO A 53 6.98 -13.98 -5.81
CA PRO A 53 5.99 -13.53 -4.83
C PRO A 53 6.53 -13.49 -3.40
N ASP A 54 7.50 -14.34 -3.06
CA ASP A 54 8.10 -14.40 -1.72
C ASP A 54 8.70 -13.08 -1.26
N ARG A 55 9.46 -12.39 -2.13
CA ARG A 55 10.06 -11.10 -1.76
C ARG A 55 9.10 -9.93 -1.92
N ALA A 56 8.12 -10.04 -2.82
CA ALA A 56 7.11 -9.00 -3.00
C ALA A 56 6.21 -8.86 -1.77
N GLY A 57 6.00 -9.95 -1.01
CA GLY A 57 5.24 -9.93 0.25
C GLY A 57 5.82 -9.02 1.34
N TYR A 58 7.15 -8.79 1.37
CA TYR A 58 7.77 -7.86 2.33
C TYR A 58 7.28 -6.42 2.15
N ILE A 59 6.86 -6.03 0.94
CA ILE A 59 6.39 -4.68 0.66
C ILE A 59 5.15 -4.33 1.50
N ALA A 60 4.28 -5.31 1.80
CA ALA A 60 3.11 -5.11 2.65
C ALA A 60 3.47 -4.73 4.10
N VAL A 61 4.60 -5.24 4.62
CA VAL A 61 5.11 -4.88 5.96
C VAL A 61 5.78 -3.51 5.93
N VAL A 62 6.44 -3.16 4.83
CA VAL A 62 7.20 -1.90 4.69
C VAL A 62 6.28 -0.70 4.48
N PHE A 63 5.14 -0.84 3.78
CA PHE A 63 4.24 0.28 3.49
C PHE A 63 3.76 1.05 4.74
N PRO A 64 3.23 0.42 5.81
CA PRO A 64 2.83 1.14 7.01
C PRO A 64 4.01 1.83 7.69
N ILE A 65 5.19 1.20 7.71
CA ILE A 65 6.39 1.75 8.35
C ILE A 65 6.81 3.04 7.63
N VAL A 66 6.86 3.02 6.30
CA VAL A 66 7.21 4.19 5.49
C VAL A 66 6.15 5.28 5.66
N ALA A 67 4.87 4.93 5.66
CA ALA A 67 3.78 5.89 5.88
C ALA A 67 3.90 6.59 7.25
N LEU A 68 4.18 5.85 8.32
CA LEU A 68 4.36 6.41 9.67
C LEU A 68 5.62 7.28 9.76
N PHE A 69 6.69 6.89 9.07
CA PHE A 69 7.92 7.70 9.00
C PHE A 69 7.64 9.06 8.36
N PHE A 70 6.96 9.09 7.22
CA PHE A 70 6.56 10.33 6.57
C PHE A 70 5.56 11.14 7.42
N SER A 71 4.57 10.49 8.03
CA SER A 71 3.62 11.18 8.94
C SER A 71 4.33 11.80 10.15
N THR A 72 5.32 11.11 10.72
CA THR A 72 6.12 11.67 11.83
C THR A 72 6.94 12.88 11.38
N LEU A 73 7.53 12.85 10.19
CA LEU A 73 8.38 13.93 9.68
C LEU A 73 7.59 15.16 9.21
N PHE A 74 6.45 14.97 8.54
CA PHE A 74 5.72 16.06 7.88
C PHE A 74 4.50 16.55 8.66
N GLU A 75 3.87 15.68 9.45
CA GLU A 75 2.63 16.02 10.19
C GLU A 75 2.87 16.21 11.69
N GLY A 76 4.08 15.92 12.20
CA GLY A 76 4.41 16.08 13.61
C GLY A 76 3.69 15.08 14.53
N LEU A 77 3.55 13.83 14.06
CA LEU A 77 2.86 12.75 14.77
C LEU A 77 3.27 12.66 16.25
N THR A 78 2.32 12.84 17.16
CA THR A 78 2.53 12.65 18.59
C THR A 78 2.44 11.17 18.93
N TRP A 79 3.53 10.63 19.49
CA TRP A 79 3.63 9.23 19.89
C TRP A 79 2.92 9.01 21.22
N GLU A 80 1.59 8.88 21.16
CA GLU A 80 0.78 8.45 22.29
C GLU A 80 0.77 6.92 22.42
N LEU A 81 0.45 6.42 23.61
CA LEU A 81 0.41 4.99 23.91
C LEU A 81 -0.51 4.22 22.94
N LEU A 82 -1.64 4.83 22.55
CA LEU A 82 -2.58 4.24 21.59
C LEU A 82 -1.96 4.10 20.19
N THR A 83 -1.24 5.13 19.73
CA THR A 83 -0.52 5.11 18.45
C THR A 83 0.53 4.01 18.45
N ILE A 84 1.32 3.90 19.52
CA ILE A 84 2.35 2.85 19.65
C ILE A 84 1.73 1.45 19.61
N LEU A 85 0.64 1.22 20.34
CA LEU A 85 -0.07 -0.06 20.33
C LEU A 85 -0.67 -0.37 18.95
N GLY A 86 -1.25 0.62 18.28
CA GLY A 86 -1.78 0.49 16.92
C GLY A 86 -0.70 0.12 15.91
N VAL A 87 0.45 0.80 15.96
CA VAL A 87 1.62 0.48 15.12
C VAL A 87 2.09 -0.94 15.39
N GLY A 88 2.24 -1.33 16.66
CA GLY A 88 2.63 -2.69 17.04
C GLY A 88 1.69 -3.75 16.50
N LEU A 89 0.37 -3.52 16.58
CA LEU A 89 -0.65 -4.44 16.09
C LEU A 89 -0.62 -4.58 14.56
N VAL A 90 -0.49 -3.45 13.85
CA VAL A 90 -0.41 -3.45 12.37
C VAL A 90 0.85 -4.19 11.90
N VAL A 91 2.01 -3.93 12.50
CA VAL A 91 3.26 -4.62 12.15
C VAL A 91 3.15 -6.11 12.46
N ALA A 92 2.68 -6.49 13.65
CA ALA A 92 2.51 -7.89 14.03
C ALA A 92 1.54 -8.63 13.09
N GLY A 93 0.42 -8.01 12.73
CA GLY A 93 -0.55 -8.56 11.79
C GLY A 93 0.04 -8.79 10.40
N ASN A 94 0.78 -7.81 9.86
CA ASN A 94 1.42 -7.94 8.55
C ASN A 94 2.52 -9.01 8.54
N VAL A 95 3.32 -9.11 9.61
CA VAL A 95 4.34 -10.16 9.76
C VAL A 95 3.70 -11.54 9.85
N LEU A 96 2.63 -11.71 10.63
CA LEU A 96 1.91 -12.98 10.75
C LEU A 96 1.28 -13.41 9.42
N ALA A 97 0.72 -12.45 8.67
CA ALA A 97 0.15 -12.71 7.35
C ALA A 97 1.22 -13.27 6.40
N LEU A 98 2.41 -12.64 6.37
CA LEU A 98 3.53 -13.10 5.54
C LEU A 98 4.10 -14.46 5.99
N ALA A 99 4.17 -14.70 7.31
CA ALA A 99 4.67 -15.97 7.85
C ALA A 99 3.77 -17.17 7.50
N ARG A 100 2.46 -16.97 7.32
CA ARG A 100 1.54 -18.04 6.90
C ARG A 100 1.64 -18.36 5.41
N THR A 101 1.86 -17.37 4.54
CA THR A 101 1.93 -17.57 3.09
C THR A 101 3.14 -18.40 2.64
N TRP A 102 4.17 -18.51 3.47
CA TRP A 102 5.38 -19.32 3.21
C TRP A 102 5.15 -20.85 3.24
N ARG A 103 4.03 -21.35 3.79
CA ARG A 103 3.85 -22.81 4.01
C ARG A 103 3.28 -23.59 2.82
N VAL A 104 3.30 -23.06 1.59
CA VAL A 104 2.76 -23.75 0.41
C VAL A 104 3.80 -23.82 -0.71
N HIS A 105 4.68 -24.82 -0.63
CA HIS A 105 5.12 -25.69 -1.73
C HIS A 105 6.10 -26.75 -1.16
N PRO A 106 5.62 -27.95 -0.76
CA PRO A 106 6.46 -29.13 -0.85
C PRO A 106 6.62 -29.42 -2.35
N GLU A 107 7.79 -29.13 -2.89
CA GLU A 107 8.17 -29.58 -4.22
C GLU A 107 8.22 -31.10 -4.20
N GLU A 108 7.28 -31.75 -4.88
CA GLU A 108 7.32 -33.17 -5.16
C GLU A 108 8.62 -33.47 -5.91
N ALA A 109 9.49 -34.26 -5.27
CA ALA A 109 10.78 -34.67 -5.82
C ALA A 109 10.59 -35.32 -7.21
N PRO A 110 11.46 -35.04 -8.20
CA PRO A 110 11.42 -35.76 -9.46
C PRO A 110 11.64 -37.25 -9.18
N SER A 111 10.59 -38.04 -9.43
CA SER A 111 10.64 -39.50 -9.48
C SER A 111 11.75 -39.89 -10.43
N ALA A 112 12.79 -40.54 -9.89
CA ALA A 112 13.78 -41.26 -10.66
C ALA A 112 13.09 -42.17 -11.68
N ALA A 113 13.46 -42.00 -12.95
CA ALA A 113 13.15 -42.89 -14.05
C ALA A 113 14.43 -43.07 -14.88
#